data_AF-A0A154PDV3-F1
#
_entry.id   AF-A0A154PDV3-F1
#
_cell.length_a   1.000
_cell.length_b   1.000
_cell.length_c   1.000
_cell.angle_alpha   90.00
_cell.angle_beta   90.00
_cell.angle_gamma   90.00
#
_symmetry.space_group_name_H-M   'P 1'
#
loop_
_entity.id
_entity.type
_entity.pdbx_description
1 polymer ?
#
loop_
_entity_poly.entity_id
_entity_poly.type
_entity_poly.pdbx_seq_one_letter_code
_entity_poly.pdbx_strand_id
1 'polypeptide(L)'
;MTFILRPSSWKYIIKRALLPVNQLTSTPNFEFHTSKYSFHGEYEMQDPKSEADVVNITFIDKTGKRIPVKGKVGDNVLYLAHRYGIEMEGACEASLACTTCHVYVHNNYTDKLSVAEEKEEDLLDLAPFLKENSRLGCQIILTKDLDGIELELPQATRNFYVDGHTPAPH
;
A
#
# COMPACT_ATOMS: atom_id res chain seq x y z
N MET A 1 -46.80 14.96 -88.01
CA MET A 1 -45.32 14.95 -87.98
C MET A 1 -44.90 15.15 -86.53
N THR A 2 -43.98 14.31 -86.07
CA THR A 2 -43.73 13.88 -84.69
C THR A 2 -43.34 15.01 -83.72
N PHE A 3 -44.05 15.13 -82.59
CA PHE A 3 -43.76 16.06 -81.48
C PHE A 3 -42.80 15.41 -80.47
N ILE A 4 -41.76 16.17 -80.10
CA ILE A 4 -40.71 15.79 -79.15
C ILE A 4 -41.05 16.31 -77.74
N LEU A 5 -40.86 15.44 -76.76
CA LEU A 5 -41.14 15.60 -75.32
C LEU A 5 -40.15 16.54 -74.60
N ARG A 6 -40.62 17.30 -73.59
CA ARG A 6 -39.76 17.82 -72.51
C ARG A 6 -40.56 18.07 -71.20
N PRO A 7 -40.26 17.38 -70.10
CA PRO A 7 -40.71 17.70 -68.75
C PRO A 7 -39.58 18.49 -68.01
N SER A 8 -39.82 19.62 -67.35
CA SER A 8 -40.52 19.92 -66.08
C SER A 8 -39.56 20.03 -64.88
N SER A 9 -39.46 21.22 -64.27
CA SER A 9 -39.13 21.47 -62.85
C SER A 9 -38.92 22.99 -62.66
N TRP A 10 -39.93 23.77 -62.28
CA TRP A 10 -40.48 23.99 -60.93
C TRP A 10 -39.61 24.92 -60.04
N LYS A 11 -40.00 26.22 -60.02
CA LYS A 11 -40.23 27.16 -58.89
C LYS A 11 -39.27 27.10 -57.67
N TYR A 12 -38.91 28.16 -56.93
CA TYR A 12 -39.07 29.62 -56.92
C TYR A 12 -38.42 30.10 -55.59
N ILE A 13 -37.71 31.25 -55.58
CA ILE A 13 -37.55 32.25 -54.49
C ILE A 13 -36.77 31.71 -53.25
N ILE A 14 -35.88 32.41 -52.52
CA ILE A 14 -35.93 33.73 -51.85
C ILE A 14 -34.49 34.09 -51.46
N LYS A 15 -34.07 35.33 -51.73
CA LYS A 15 -32.85 35.95 -51.18
C LYS A 15 -33.07 36.30 -49.70
N ARG A 16 -32.17 35.90 -48.80
CA ARG A 16 -32.11 36.50 -47.45
C ARG A 16 -30.67 36.58 -46.93
N ALA A 17 -30.25 37.84 -46.81
CA ALA A 17 -29.24 38.49 -45.99
C ALA A 17 -28.21 37.67 -45.19
N LEU A 18 -26.98 38.17 -45.30
CA LEU A 18 -25.79 37.92 -44.49
C LEU A 18 -26.02 38.20 -43.00
N LEU A 19 -25.56 37.29 -42.14
CA LEU A 19 -25.18 37.56 -40.75
C LEU A 19 -23.81 36.93 -40.49
N PRO A 20 -22.89 37.61 -39.79
CA PRO A 20 -21.57 37.07 -39.50
C PRO A 20 -21.67 35.98 -38.43
N VAL A 21 -21.00 34.86 -38.68
CA VAL A 21 -20.79 33.76 -37.73
C VAL A 21 -19.76 34.21 -36.70
N ASN A 22 -20.19 34.89 -35.64
CA ASN A 22 -19.43 34.93 -34.39
C ASN A 22 -19.74 33.65 -33.63
N GLN A 23 -19.05 32.58 -34.02
CA GLN A 23 -18.99 31.36 -33.24
C GLN A 23 -18.19 31.67 -31.98
N LEU A 24 -18.89 31.88 -30.86
CA LEU A 24 -18.30 31.84 -29.54
C LEU A 24 -17.77 30.42 -29.33
N THR A 25 -16.49 30.18 -29.61
CA THR A 25 -15.78 29.02 -29.07
C THR A 25 -15.58 29.27 -27.59
N SER A 26 -16.57 28.88 -26.79
CA SER A 26 -16.35 28.64 -25.37
C SER A 26 -15.36 27.50 -25.25
N THR A 27 -14.08 27.81 -25.13
CA THR A 27 -13.09 26.85 -24.63
C THR A 27 -13.54 26.45 -23.24
N PRO A 28 -13.85 25.17 -22.96
CA PRO A 28 -13.96 24.77 -21.57
C PRO A 28 -12.58 25.02 -20.96
N ASN A 29 -12.52 25.93 -19.98
CA ASN A 29 -11.38 26.01 -19.08
C ASN A 29 -11.34 24.66 -18.35
N PHE A 30 -10.58 23.71 -18.87
CA PHE A 30 -10.12 22.59 -18.06
C PHE A 30 -9.09 23.18 -17.11
N GLU A 31 -9.57 23.70 -15.98
CA GLU A 31 -8.71 23.95 -14.83
C GLU A 31 -8.15 22.59 -14.40
N PHE A 32 -6.89 22.34 -14.74
CA PHE A 32 -6.13 21.25 -14.16
C PHE A 32 -6.02 21.52 -12.65
N HIS A 33 -6.90 20.91 -11.87
CA HIS A 33 -6.73 20.88 -10.42
C HIS A 33 -5.65 19.86 -10.09
N THR A 34 -4.56 20.31 -9.46
CA THR A 34 -3.67 19.40 -8.76
C THR A 34 -4.42 18.93 -7.51
N SER A 35 -4.61 17.62 -7.33
CA SER A 35 -5.00 17.10 -6.02
C SER A 35 -3.95 17.54 -4.99
N LYS A 36 -4.34 17.66 -3.72
CA LYS A 36 -3.36 17.81 -2.63
C LYS A 36 -2.31 16.71 -2.78
N TYR A 37 -1.05 17.03 -2.56
CA TYR A 37 0.04 16.07 -2.55
C TYR A 37 -0.31 14.94 -1.57
N SER A 38 -0.73 13.80 -2.09
CA SER A 38 -0.88 12.59 -1.31
C SER A 38 0.51 11.98 -1.23
N PHE A 39 1.11 12.05 -0.05
CA PHE A 39 2.35 11.33 0.22
C PHE A 39 2.04 9.83 0.13
N HIS A 40 2.44 9.20 -0.95
CA HIS A 40 2.40 7.75 -1.09
C HIS A 40 3.68 7.20 -0.44
N GLY A 41 3.55 6.48 0.68
CA GLY A 41 4.64 5.70 1.29
C GLY A 41 5.66 6.45 2.17
N GLU A 42 5.75 7.78 2.13
CA GLU A 42 6.79 8.48 2.93
C GLU A 42 6.57 8.43 4.46
N TYR A 43 5.39 7.99 4.92
CA TYR A 43 5.08 7.97 6.34
C TYR A 43 6.05 7.08 7.14
N GLU A 44 6.41 5.90 6.63
CA GLU A 44 7.27 4.93 7.34
C GLU A 44 8.70 5.46 7.57
N MET A 45 9.16 6.37 6.71
CA MET A 45 10.51 6.93 6.75
C MET A 45 10.63 8.21 7.58
N GLN A 46 9.51 8.73 8.12
CA GLN A 46 9.52 9.93 8.96
C GLN A 46 9.95 9.62 10.40
N ASP A 47 10.73 10.52 10.99
CA ASP A 47 11.07 10.51 12.40
C ASP A 47 9.87 10.94 13.27
N PRO A 48 9.78 10.45 14.52
CA PRO A 48 8.75 10.88 15.46
C PRO A 48 8.82 12.39 15.70
N LYS A 49 7.68 13.08 15.63
CA LYS A 49 7.58 14.54 15.83
C LYS A 49 7.70 14.94 17.30
N SER A 50 7.40 14.01 18.22
CA SER A 50 7.44 14.23 19.65
C SER A 50 7.96 12.99 20.38
N GLU A 51 8.61 13.17 21.53
CA GLU A 51 9.08 12.07 22.38
C GLU A 51 7.92 11.19 22.87
N ALA A 52 6.72 11.76 23.00
CA ALA A 52 5.52 11.04 23.42
C ALA A 52 4.97 10.07 22.37
N ASP A 53 5.50 10.08 21.14
CA ASP A 53 5.10 9.19 20.06
C ASP A 53 6.15 8.11 19.77
N VAL A 54 7.23 8.06 20.55
CA VAL A 54 8.25 7.01 20.44
C VAL A 54 7.75 5.73 21.11
N VAL A 55 7.92 4.60 20.40
CA VAL A 55 7.61 3.26 20.90
C VAL A 55 8.88 2.42 20.78
N ASN A 56 9.34 1.83 21.89
CA ASN A 56 10.50 0.96 21.89
C ASN A 56 10.09 -0.46 21.50
N ILE A 57 10.84 -1.06 20.59
CA ILE A 57 10.64 -2.42 20.11
C ILE A 57 11.97 -3.17 20.11
N THR A 58 11.97 -4.44 20.48
CA THR A 58 13.16 -5.28 20.41
C THR A 58 12.91 -6.43 19.44
N PHE A 59 13.71 -6.48 18.37
CA PHE A 59 13.72 -7.61 17.46
C PHE A 59 14.71 -8.66 17.97
N ILE A 60 14.28 -9.92 18.02
CA ILE A 60 15.13 -11.06 18.29
C ILE A 60 15.36 -11.75 16.95
N ASP A 61 16.59 -11.65 16.47
CA ASP A 61 16.99 -12.21 15.18
C ASP A 61 17.00 -13.75 15.23
N LYS A 62 17.14 -14.41 14.07
CA LYS A 62 17.22 -15.88 13.92
C LYS A 62 18.35 -16.50 14.75
N THR A 63 19.38 -15.70 15.06
CA THR A 63 20.53 -16.07 15.90
C THR A 63 20.28 -15.91 17.40
N GLY A 64 19.13 -15.36 17.81
CA GLY A 64 18.82 -15.00 19.19
C GLY A 64 19.37 -13.62 19.62
N LYS A 65 20.01 -12.88 18.70
CA LYS A 65 20.52 -11.54 18.99
C LYS A 65 19.35 -10.56 19.17
N ARG A 66 19.35 -9.85 20.29
CA ARG A 66 18.40 -8.76 20.59
C ARG A 66 18.86 -7.45 19.96
N ILE A 67 18.01 -6.83 19.17
CA ILE A 67 18.26 -5.60 18.44
C ILE A 67 17.18 -4.59 18.86
N PRO A 68 17.51 -3.65 19.79
CA PRO A 68 16.57 -2.62 20.21
C PRO A 68 16.44 -1.56 19.12
N VAL A 69 15.20 -1.21 18.80
CA VAL A 69 14.81 -0.28 17.75
C VAL A 69 13.78 0.70 18.31
N LYS A 70 13.78 1.93 17.77
CA LYS A 70 12.80 2.96 18.10
C LYS A 70 11.87 3.17 16.92
N GLY A 71 10.60 2.86 17.11
CA GLY A 71 9.53 3.18 16.17
C GLY A 71 8.74 4.41 16.60
N LYS A 72 7.84 4.87 15.74
CA LYS A 72 6.79 5.82 16.11
C LYS A 72 5.42 5.15 16.16
N VAL A 73 4.51 5.74 16.92
CA VAL A 73 3.09 5.35 16.88
C VAL A 73 2.56 5.46 15.46
N GLY A 74 1.95 4.36 14.99
CA GLY A 74 1.42 4.18 13.65
C GLY A 74 2.39 3.52 12.67
N ASP A 75 3.66 3.30 13.03
CA ASP A 75 4.59 2.56 12.18
C ASP A 75 4.14 1.12 11.98
N ASN A 76 4.32 0.63 10.76
CA ASN A 76 4.22 -0.78 10.45
C ASN A 76 5.51 -1.50 10.87
N VAL A 77 5.38 -2.59 11.60
CA VAL A 77 6.54 -3.36 12.09
C VAL A 77 7.43 -3.89 10.95
N LEU A 78 6.85 -4.28 9.81
CA LEU A 78 7.64 -4.76 8.66
C LEU A 78 8.57 -3.67 8.11
N TYR A 79 8.01 -2.50 7.82
CA TYR A 79 8.79 -1.38 7.29
C TYR A 79 9.79 -0.85 8.31
N LEU A 80 9.43 -0.87 9.59
CA LEU A 80 10.36 -0.55 10.67
C LEU A 80 11.53 -1.54 10.73
N ALA A 81 11.27 -2.84 10.60
CA ALA A 81 12.31 -3.87 10.54
C ALA A 81 13.27 -3.62 9.35
N HIS A 82 12.73 -3.35 8.16
CA HIS A 82 13.52 -3.02 6.98
C HIS A 82 14.36 -1.76 7.17
N ARG A 83 13.78 -0.69 7.73
CA ARG A 83 14.46 0.59 8.00
C ARG A 83 15.69 0.43 8.89
N TYR A 84 15.64 -0.50 9.84
CA TYR A 84 16.73 -0.78 10.78
C TYR A 84 17.62 -1.97 10.34
N GLY A 85 17.43 -2.50 9.13
CA GLY A 85 18.26 -3.58 8.58
C GLY A 85 18.08 -4.92 9.29
N ILE A 86 16.92 -5.16 9.89
CA ILE A 86 16.55 -6.48 10.44
C ILE A 86 16.27 -7.41 9.26
N GLU A 87 16.76 -8.65 9.34
CA GLU A 87 16.60 -9.68 8.30
C GLU A 87 15.20 -10.31 8.31
N MET A 88 14.17 -9.46 8.41
CA MET A 88 12.78 -9.81 8.23
C MET A 88 12.46 -9.70 6.74
N GLU A 89 11.83 -10.73 6.19
CA GLU A 89 11.38 -10.70 4.81
C GLU A 89 10.01 -10.03 4.69
N GLY A 90 9.67 -9.58 3.48
CA GLY A 90 8.40 -8.91 3.21
C GLY A 90 8.00 -9.02 1.75
N ALA A 91 7.93 -10.24 1.20
CA ALA A 91 7.80 -10.46 -0.24
C ALA A 91 6.53 -9.87 -0.88
N CYS A 92 5.46 -9.65 -0.10
CA CYS A 92 4.22 -9.02 -0.58
C CYS A 92 4.02 -7.57 -0.14
N GLU A 93 5.03 -6.94 0.47
CA GLU A 93 4.99 -5.50 0.83
C GLU A 93 3.75 -5.15 1.67
N ALA A 94 3.51 -5.92 2.73
CA ALA A 94 2.35 -5.77 3.63
C ALA A 94 0.95 -5.96 2.99
N SER A 95 0.85 -6.55 1.80
CA SER A 95 -0.43 -6.76 1.10
C SER A 95 -1.28 -7.94 1.60
N LEU A 96 -0.96 -8.52 2.77
CA LEU A 96 -1.61 -9.71 3.32
C LEU A 96 -1.75 -10.86 2.29
N ALA A 97 -0.64 -11.19 1.62
CA ALA A 97 -0.62 -12.20 0.55
C ALA A 97 0.50 -13.25 0.71
N CYS A 98 1.29 -13.18 1.78
CA CYS A 98 2.36 -14.13 2.06
C CYS A 98 2.61 -14.24 3.57
N THR A 99 3.46 -15.19 3.97
CA THR A 99 3.86 -15.43 5.37
C THR A 99 5.33 -15.10 5.65
N THR A 100 6.02 -14.39 4.76
CA THR A 100 7.46 -14.12 4.91
C THR A 100 7.77 -13.14 6.04
N CYS A 101 6.78 -12.34 6.45
CA CYS A 101 6.89 -11.41 7.59
C CYS A 101 6.45 -12.02 8.93
N HIS A 102 6.38 -13.35 9.01
CA HIS A 102 6.00 -14.08 10.23
C HIS A 102 6.94 -13.74 11.40
N VAL A 103 6.35 -13.45 12.55
CA VAL A 103 7.05 -13.18 13.81
C VAL A 103 6.34 -13.88 14.97
N TYR A 104 7.07 -14.15 16.04
CA TYR A 104 6.50 -14.51 17.33
C TYR A 104 6.43 -13.28 18.23
N VAL A 105 5.26 -13.02 18.79
CA VAL A 105 5.03 -11.93 19.73
C VAL A 105 5.27 -12.46 21.15
N HIS A 106 6.01 -11.73 21.98
CA HIS A 106 6.17 -12.13 23.37
C HIS A 106 4.82 -12.06 24.13
N ASN A 107 4.51 -13.10 24.90
CA ASN A 107 3.19 -13.33 25.53
C ASN A 107 2.61 -12.12 26.29
N ASN A 108 3.47 -11.29 26.90
CA ASN A 108 3.06 -10.06 27.61
C ASN A 108 2.35 -9.01 26.72
N TYR A 109 2.47 -9.14 25.39
CA TYR A 109 1.92 -8.19 24.42
C TYR A 109 0.85 -8.81 23.51
N THR A 110 0.67 -10.13 23.52
CA THR A 110 -0.34 -10.81 22.69
C THR A 110 -1.74 -10.29 22.95
N ASP A 111 -2.11 -10.08 24.22
CA ASP A 111 -3.44 -9.57 24.61
C ASP A 111 -3.64 -8.08 24.29
N LYS A 112 -2.55 -7.34 24.02
CA LYS A 112 -2.60 -5.91 23.69
C LYS A 112 -2.73 -5.68 22.18
N LEU A 113 -2.44 -6.69 21.37
CA LEU A 113 -2.61 -6.62 19.93
C LEU A 113 -4.08 -6.82 19.56
N SER A 114 -4.46 -6.32 18.39
CA SER A 114 -5.73 -6.71 17.78
C SER A 114 -5.75 -8.22 17.53
N VAL A 115 -6.93 -8.82 17.63
CA VAL A 115 -7.12 -10.22 17.22
C VAL A 115 -6.73 -10.37 15.75
N ALA A 116 -6.11 -11.50 15.39
CA ALA A 116 -5.80 -11.80 14.00
C ALA A 116 -7.09 -11.88 13.17
N GLU A 117 -7.03 -11.41 11.94
CA GLU A 117 -8.16 -11.56 11.02
C GLU A 117 -8.18 -13.00 10.46
N GLU A 118 -9.35 -13.50 10.09
CA GLU A 118 -9.52 -14.85 9.50
C GLU A 118 -8.54 -15.09 8.34
N LYS A 119 -8.36 -14.09 7.46
CA LYS A 119 -7.40 -14.16 6.34
C LYS A 119 -5.94 -14.21 6.79
N GLU A 120 -5.60 -13.55 7.89
CA GLU A 120 -4.27 -13.63 8.49
C GLU A 120 -4.04 -15.05 9.04
N GLU A 121 -5.02 -15.62 9.73
CA GLU A 121 -4.97 -16.99 10.27
C GLU A 121 -4.83 -18.03 9.15
N ASP A 122 -5.65 -17.93 8.09
CA ASP A 122 -5.57 -18.79 6.91
C ASP A 122 -4.17 -18.79 6.26
N LEU A 123 -3.52 -17.63 6.24
CA LEU A 123 -2.14 -17.52 5.75
C LEU A 123 -1.16 -18.11 6.75
N LEU A 124 -1.29 -17.81 8.04
CA LEU A 124 -0.39 -18.30 9.10
C LEU A 124 -0.36 -19.83 9.16
N ASP A 125 -1.44 -20.53 8.81
CA ASP A 125 -1.46 -22.00 8.69
C ASP A 125 -0.46 -22.55 7.66
N LEU A 126 -0.04 -21.73 6.70
CA LEU A 126 0.98 -22.07 5.72
C LEU A 126 2.40 -21.72 6.17
N ALA A 127 2.57 -21.08 7.34
CA ALA A 127 3.85 -20.63 7.86
C ALA A 127 4.63 -21.80 8.51
N PRO A 128 5.95 -21.91 8.25
CA PRO A 128 6.79 -22.88 8.92
C PRO A 128 6.93 -22.52 10.41
N PHE A 129 7.05 -23.54 11.27
CA PHE A 129 7.24 -23.36 12.72
C PHE A 129 6.16 -22.50 13.39
N LEU A 130 4.90 -22.62 12.97
CA LEU A 130 3.79 -21.89 13.58
C LEU A 130 3.68 -22.19 15.08
N LYS A 131 3.45 -21.13 15.87
CA LYS A 131 3.19 -21.16 17.33
C LYS A 131 1.94 -20.35 17.64
N GLU A 132 1.33 -20.56 18.81
CA GLU A 132 0.14 -19.83 19.27
C GLU A 132 0.34 -18.30 19.32
N ASN A 133 1.56 -17.84 19.58
CA ASN A 133 1.91 -16.43 19.63
C ASN A 133 2.43 -15.88 18.28
N SER A 134 2.13 -16.56 17.17
CA SER A 134 2.55 -16.15 15.83
C SER A 134 1.64 -15.08 15.27
N ARG A 135 2.23 -14.09 14.60
CA ARG A 135 1.52 -13.04 13.87
C ARG A 135 2.24 -12.71 12.58
N LEU A 136 1.52 -12.11 11.63
CA LEU A 136 2.13 -11.47 10.47
C LEU A 136 2.60 -10.08 10.89
N GLY A 137 3.91 -9.85 10.93
CA GLY A 137 4.48 -8.58 11.36
C GLY A 137 3.98 -7.38 10.55
N CYS A 138 3.62 -7.60 9.28
CA CYS A 138 3.05 -6.55 8.45
C CYS A 138 1.64 -6.09 8.85
N GLN A 139 0.91 -6.86 9.69
CA GLN A 139 -0.40 -6.46 10.22
C GLN A 139 -0.28 -5.77 11.58
N ILE A 140 0.91 -5.72 12.17
CA ILE A 140 1.15 -5.07 13.46
C ILE A 140 1.50 -3.60 13.22
N ILE A 141 0.59 -2.73 13.67
CA ILE A 141 0.78 -1.28 13.72
C ILE A 141 1.15 -0.89 15.15
N LEU A 142 2.24 -0.14 15.31
CA LEU A 142 2.70 0.28 16.63
C LEU A 142 1.72 1.24 17.29
N THR A 143 1.29 0.92 18.50
CA THR A 143 0.50 1.79 19.38
C THR A 143 1.29 2.09 20.65
N LYS A 144 0.83 3.06 21.44
CA LYS A 144 1.51 3.43 22.70
C LYS A 144 1.54 2.29 23.72
N ASP A 145 0.55 1.40 23.68
CA ASP A 145 0.44 0.26 24.61
C ASP A 145 1.47 -0.85 24.33
N LEU A 146 2.07 -0.81 23.14
CA LEU A 146 3.10 -1.76 22.68
C LEU A 146 4.53 -1.29 23.00
N ASP A 147 4.70 -0.25 23.83
CA ASP A 147 6.03 0.16 24.27
C ASP A 147 6.75 -0.99 25.02
N GLY A 148 7.95 -1.32 24.55
CA GLY A 148 8.75 -2.44 25.02
C GLY A 148 8.44 -3.79 24.38
N ILE A 149 7.64 -3.85 23.30
CA ILE A 149 7.30 -5.10 22.63
C ILE A 149 8.55 -5.85 22.16
N GLU A 150 8.60 -7.15 22.41
CA GLU A 150 9.63 -8.06 21.89
C GLU A 150 9.02 -8.92 20.78
N LEU A 151 9.67 -8.92 19.61
CA LEU A 151 9.30 -9.72 18.45
C LEU A 151 10.45 -10.63 18.05
N GLU A 152 10.20 -11.92 17.95
CA GLU A 152 11.20 -12.92 17.56
C GLU A 152 10.96 -13.40 16.12
N LEU A 153 12.04 -13.45 15.33
CA LEU A 153 12.00 -13.97 13.97
C LEU A 153 12.08 -15.52 14.00
N PRO A 154 11.26 -16.22 13.21
CA PRO A 154 11.37 -17.67 13.06
C PRO A 154 12.68 -18.04 12.37
N GLN A 155 13.16 -19.26 12.61
CA GLN A 155 14.43 -19.75 12.03
C GLN A 155 14.45 -19.74 10.51
N ALA A 156 13.30 -19.99 9.89
CA ALA A 156 13.10 -19.90 8.46
C ALA A 156 11.68 -19.45 8.15
N THR A 157 11.52 -18.77 7.04
CA THR A 157 10.24 -18.32 6.48
C THR A 157 10.02 -19.01 5.14
N ARG A 158 8.77 -19.15 4.71
CA ARG A 158 8.43 -19.77 3.43
C ARG A 158 8.67 -18.77 2.30
N ASN A 159 9.93 -18.66 1.87
CA ASN A 159 10.30 -17.89 0.69
C ASN A 159 10.77 -18.83 -0.43
N PHE A 160 10.29 -18.59 -1.64
CA PHE A 160 10.53 -19.45 -2.81
C PHE A 160 11.88 -19.18 -3.50
N TYR A 161 12.73 -18.33 -2.93
CA TYR A 161 14.04 -18.06 -3.50
C TYR A 161 14.90 -19.33 -3.50
N VAL A 162 15.25 -19.78 -4.71
CA VAL A 162 15.98 -21.03 -4.93
C VAL A 162 17.48 -20.90 -4.57
N ASP A 163 17.97 -19.69 -4.27
CA ASP A 163 19.42 -19.42 -4.17
C ASP A 163 19.87 -18.71 -2.88
N GLY A 164 19.04 -18.64 -1.83
CA GLY A 164 19.45 -18.09 -0.52
C GLY A 164 19.83 -16.60 -0.54
N HIS A 165 19.43 -15.86 -1.59
CA HIS A 165 19.66 -14.43 -1.71
C HIS A 165 18.46 -13.66 -1.15
N THR A 166 18.68 -12.87 -0.10
CA THR A 166 17.70 -11.91 0.42
C THR A 166 17.83 -10.60 -0.35
N PRO A 167 16.90 -10.27 -1.26
CA PRO A 167 16.95 -9.00 -1.96
C PRO A 167 16.79 -7.85 -0.96
N ALA A 168 17.51 -6.76 -1.20
CA ALA A 168 17.30 -5.55 -0.41
C ALA A 168 15.86 -5.03 -0.66
N PRO A 169 15.16 -4.56 0.37
CA PRO A 169 13.91 -3.83 0.18
C PRO A 169 14.17 -2.61 -0.71
N HIS A 170 13.24 -2.34 -1.61
CA HIS A 170 13.33 -1.25 -2.60
C HIS A 170 12.99 0.11 -1.99
#